data_AF-A0A2K8KPB5-F1
#
_entry.id   AF-A0A2K8KPB5-F1
#
_cell.length_a   1.000
_cell.length_b   1.000
_cell.length_c   1.000
_cell.angle_alpha   90.00
_cell.angle_beta   90.00
_cell.angle_gamma   90.00
#
_symmetry.space_group_name_H-M   'P 1'
#
loop_
_entity.id
_entity.type
_entity.pdbx_description
1 polymer ?
#
loop_
_entity_poly.entity_id
_entity_poly.type
_entity_poly.pdbx_seq_one_letter_code
_entity_poly.pdbx_strand_id
1 'polypeptide(L)'
;MKGLKIFGAMLIDAFFTAITFTIYGIIQVINTARSKETLGMRWMGITYSNPDKSGNLLIMNYLVYSLWSMTFGVMWLIDVINLLSGKESFGEKWTGNVRNV
;
A
#
# COMPACT_ATOMS: atom_id res chain seq x y z
N MET A 1 -1.96 14.40 -36.11
CA MET A 1 -1.48 13.00 -35.94
C MET A 1 -0.16 12.87 -35.17
N LYS A 2 0.81 13.80 -35.26
CA LYS A 2 2.11 13.69 -34.56
C LYS A 2 1.97 13.68 -33.01
N GLY A 3 1.12 14.54 -32.45
CA GLY A 3 0.88 14.59 -30.99
C GLY A 3 0.29 13.30 -30.42
N LEU A 4 -0.66 12.67 -31.14
CA LEU A 4 -1.23 11.38 -30.73
C LEU A 4 -0.18 10.26 -30.71
N LYS A 5 0.78 10.28 -31.64
CA LYS A 5 1.90 9.31 -31.67
C LYS A 5 2.87 9.53 -30.50
N ILE A 6 3.17 10.78 -30.14
CA ILE A 6 4.02 11.11 -28.98
C ILE A 6 3.34 10.67 -27.68
N PHE A 7 2.05 10.96 -27.52
CA PHE A 7 1.29 10.53 -26.35
C PHE A 7 1.24 9.00 -26.23
N GLY A 8 0.99 8.30 -27.33
CA GLY A 8 1.05 6.84 -27.37
C GLY A 8 2.41 6.27 -26.96
N ALA A 9 3.51 6.89 -27.41
CA ALA A 9 4.86 6.49 -27.00
C ALA A 9 5.09 6.68 -25.49
N MET A 10 4.67 7.83 -24.93
CA MET A 10 4.79 8.09 -23.49
C MET A 10 4.01 7.09 -22.62
N LEU A 11 2.82 6.66 -23.07
CA LEU A 11 2.04 5.63 -22.37
C LEU A 11 2.74 4.27 -22.39
N ILE A 12 3.36 3.92 -23.51
CA ILE A 12 4.15 2.68 -23.64
C ILE A 12 5.37 2.73 -22.71
N ASP A 13 6.08 3.85 -22.67
CA ASP A 13 7.23 4.03 -21.77
C ASP A 13 6.81 3.95 -20.30
N ALA A 14 5.69 4.59 -19.95
CA ALA A 14 5.12 4.50 -18.61
C ALA A 14 4.73 3.07 -18.23
N PHE A 15 4.16 2.31 -19.17
CA PHE A 15 3.80 0.91 -18.98
C PHE A 15 5.04 0.03 -18.72
N PHE A 16 6.08 0.14 -19.54
CA PHE A 16 7.33 -0.59 -19.33
C PHE A 16 8.03 -0.19 -18.03
N THR A 17 7.96 1.09 -17.67
CA THR A 17 8.46 1.60 -16.39
C THR A 17 7.72 0.94 -15.22
N ALA A 18 6.39 0.91 -15.26
CA ALA A 18 5.57 0.27 -14.23
C ALA A 18 5.85 -1.23 -14.09
N ILE A 19 6.00 -1.95 -15.22
CA ILE A 19 6.39 -3.37 -15.20
C ILE A 19 7.76 -3.55 -14.54
N THR A 20 8.74 -2.72 -14.91
CA THR A 20 10.10 -2.81 -14.38
C THR A 20 10.11 -2.62 -12.86
N PHE A 21 9.43 -1.60 -12.35
CA PHE A 21 9.31 -1.38 -10.91
C PHE A 21 8.55 -2.51 -10.19
N THR A 22 7.53 -3.09 -10.84
CA THR A 22 6.78 -4.22 -10.28
C THR A 22 7.67 -5.45 -10.14
N ILE A 23 8.40 -5.83 -11.19
CA ILE A 23 9.33 -6.96 -11.17
C ILE A 23 10.42 -6.73 -10.12
N TYR A 24 10.99 -5.53 -10.07
CA TYR A 24 11.98 -5.17 -9.06
C TYR A 24 11.41 -5.30 -7.63
N GLY A 25 10.21 -4.81 -7.39
CA GLY A 25 9.51 -4.93 -6.10
C GLY A 25 9.34 -6.39 -5.69
N ILE A 26 8.87 -7.25 -6.60
CA ILE A 26 8.72 -8.70 -6.35
C ILE A 26 10.07 -9.32 -5.95
N ILE A 27 11.15 -9.01 -6.65
CA ILE A 27 12.49 -9.51 -6.34
C ILE A 27 12.92 -9.07 -4.93
N GLN A 28 12.68 -7.82 -4.54
CA GLN A 28 13.02 -7.34 -3.20
C GLN A 28 12.21 -8.02 -2.10
N VAL A 29 10.93 -8.30 -2.33
CA VAL A 29 10.08 -9.07 -1.41
C VAL A 29 10.62 -10.50 -1.26
N ILE A 30 10.94 -11.18 -2.36
CA ILE A 30 11.53 -12.52 -2.33
C ILE A 30 12.87 -12.52 -1.59
N ASN A 31 13.73 -11.54 -1.85
CA ASN A 31 15.01 -11.41 -1.17
C ASN A 31 14.82 -11.23 0.34
N THR A 32 13.89 -10.37 0.75
CA THR A 32 13.57 -10.14 2.17
C THR A 32 13.03 -11.40 2.85
N ALA A 33 12.15 -12.14 2.16
CA ALA A 33 11.61 -13.41 2.64
C ALA A 33 12.69 -14.50 2.81
N ARG A 34 13.75 -14.44 1.98
CA ARG A 34 14.92 -15.34 2.02
C ARG A 34 16.09 -14.77 2.81
N SER A 35 15.87 -13.71 3.59
CA SER A 35 16.90 -13.12 4.46
C SER A 35 18.11 -12.58 3.72
N LYS A 36 17.94 -12.28 2.43
CA LYS A 36 18.95 -11.63 1.59
C LYS A 36 18.76 -10.14 1.68
N GLU A 37 19.83 -9.44 2.03
CA GLU A 37 19.85 -7.99 2.08
C GLU A 37 19.38 -7.39 0.77
N THR A 38 18.47 -6.41 0.88
CA THR A 38 18.03 -5.62 -0.26
C THR A 38 19.16 -4.71 -0.74
N LEU A 39 19.02 -4.18 -1.95
CA LEU A 39 20.01 -3.27 -2.53
C LEU A 39 20.26 -2.04 -1.65
N GLY A 40 19.20 -1.48 -1.05
CA GLY A 40 19.29 -0.36 -0.13
C GLY A 40 19.98 -0.71 1.18
N MET A 41 19.74 -1.91 1.72
CA MET A 41 20.41 -2.40 2.92
C MET A 41 21.92 -2.52 2.71
N ARG A 42 22.33 -3.10 1.58
CA ARG A 42 23.75 -3.19 1.20
C ARG A 42 24.39 -1.83 1.06
N TRP A 43 23.71 -0.88 0.43
CA TRP A 43 24.22 0.47 0.23
C TRP A 43 24.39 1.23 1.55
N MET A 44 23.47 1.01 2.50
CA MET A 44 23.51 1.61 3.84
C MET A 44 24.38 0.82 4.84
N GLY A 45 24.95 -0.32 4.45
CA GLY A 45 25.75 -1.17 5.34
C GLY A 45 24.96 -1.79 6.49
N ILE A 46 23.63 -1.95 6.34
CA ILE A 46 22.76 -2.53 7.37
C ILE A 46 22.37 -3.96 7.00
N THR A 47 22.28 -4.83 8.01
CA THR A 47 21.89 -6.24 7.84
C THR A 47 20.68 -6.60 8.72
N TYR A 48 20.10 -7.78 8.48
CA TYR A 48 19.01 -8.29 9.33
C TYR A 48 19.56 -8.67 10.71
N SER A 49 18.87 -8.24 11.78
CA SER A 49 19.23 -8.59 13.15
C SER A 49 19.13 -10.10 13.42
N ASN A 50 18.23 -10.79 12.73
CA ASN A 50 18.12 -12.25 12.73
C ASN A 50 17.70 -12.74 11.34
N PRO A 51 18.63 -13.28 10.53
CA PRO A 51 18.34 -13.75 9.18
C PRO A 51 17.25 -14.83 9.16
N ASP A 52 17.30 -15.83 10.05
CA ASP A 52 16.36 -16.97 10.02
C ASP A 52 14.89 -16.58 10.27
N LYS A 53 14.64 -15.36 10.76
CA LYS A 53 13.31 -14.84 11.09
C LYS A 53 12.85 -13.68 10.21
N SER A 54 13.64 -13.22 9.23
CA SER A 54 13.28 -12.04 8.43
C SER A 54 12.02 -12.26 7.58
N GLY A 55 11.79 -13.47 7.07
CA GLY A 55 10.57 -13.84 6.36
C GLY A 55 9.33 -13.79 7.25
N ASN A 56 9.44 -14.27 8.49
CA ASN A 56 8.36 -14.18 9.47
C ASN A 56 8.07 -12.73 9.84
N LEU A 57 9.09 -11.88 9.96
CA LEU A 57 8.92 -10.45 10.20
C LEU A 57 8.14 -9.77 9.06
N LEU A 58 8.44 -10.10 7.80
CA LEU A 58 7.73 -9.55 6.64
C LEU A 58 6.24 -9.98 6.64
N ILE A 59 5.96 -11.25 6.91
CA ILE A 59 4.57 -11.76 7.02
C ILE A 59 3.82 -11.05 8.16
N MET A 60 4.45 -10.92 9.34
CA MET A 60 3.82 -10.26 10.48
C MET A 60 3.57 -8.78 10.22
N ASN A 61 4.49 -8.07 9.57
CA ASN A 61 4.27 -6.69 9.15
C ASN A 61 3.10 -6.58 8.17
N TYR A 62 3.01 -7.48 7.18
CA TYR A 62 1.90 -7.49 6.24
C TYR A 62 0.56 -7.73 6.94
N LEU A 63 0.52 -8.68 7.88
CA LEU A 63 -0.65 -8.98 8.70
C LEU A 63 -1.06 -7.75 9.53
N VAL A 64 -0.11 -7.11 10.23
CA VAL A 64 -0.37 -5.93 11.06
C VAL A 64 -0.94 -4.78 10.22
N TYR A 65 -0.35 -4.48 9.06
CA TYR A 65 -0.85 -3.42 8.20
C TYR A 65 -2.21 -3.76 7.58
N SER A 66 -2.45 -5.03 7.26
CA SER A 66 -3.76 -5.49 6.79
C SER A 66 -4.83 -5.32 7.87
N LEU A 67 -4.53 -5.70 9.11
CA LEU A 67 -5.43 -5.52 10.26
C LEU A 67 -5.69 -4.04 10.56
N TRP A 68 -4.67 -3.19 10.46
CA TRP A 68 -4.82 -1.74 10.57
C TRP A 68 -5.71 -1.17 9.47
N SER A 69 -5.50 -1.58 8.22
CA SER A 69 -6.31 -1.15 7.08
C SER A 69 -7.76 -1.62 7.20
N MET A 70 -7.99 -2.84 7.70
CA MET A 70 -9.33 -3.34 7.98
C MET A 70 -10.00 -2.61 9.13
N THR A 71 -9.26 -2.25 10.17
CA THR A 71 -9.84 -1.58 11.34
C THR A 71 -10.14 -0.12 11.03
N PHE A 72 -9.17 0.63 10.53
CA PHE A 72 -9.31 2.08 10.33
C PHE A 72 -9.77 2.44 8.92
N GLY A 73 -9.26 1.75 7.90
CA GLY A 73 -9.61 2.02 6.51
C GLY A 73 -11.05 1.62 6.15
N VAL A 74 -11.52 0.46 6.62
CA VAL A 74 -12.93 0.06 6.41
C VAL A 74 -13.87 0.92 7.22
N MET A 75 -13.52 1.27 8.47
CA MET A 75 -14.34 2.22 9.25
C MET A 75 -14.44 3.58 8.55
N TRP A 76 -13.34 4.11 8.01
CA TRP A 76 -13.36 5.34 7.22
C TRP A 76 -14.23 5.22 5.97
N LEU A 77 -14.13 4.10 5.23
CA LEU A 77 -14.99 3.85 4.05
C LEU A 77 -16.47 3.79 4.41
N ILE A 78 -16.83 3.07 5.49
CA ILE A 78 -18.21 3.03 6.00
C ILE A 78 -18.69 4.44 6.32
N ASP A 79 -17.83 5.27 6.89
CA ASP A 79 -18.16 6.65 7.25
C ASP A 79 -18.43 7.52 6.03
N VAL A 80 -17.58 7.42 5.00
CA VAL A 80 -17.78 8.08 3.71
C VAL A 80 -19.09 7.62 3.06
N ILE A 81 -19.38 6.31 3.06
CA ILE A 81 -20.63 5.78 2.50
C ILE A 81 -21.84 6.32 3.27
N ASN A 82 -21.78 6.37 4.60
CA ASN A 82 -22.87 6.90 5.42
C ASN A 82 -23.10 8.39 5.11
N LEU A 83 -22.05 9.21 5.09
CA LEU A 83 -22.13 10.63 4.73
C LEU A 83 -22.76 10.85 3.35
N LEU A 84 -22.33 10.07 2.34
CA LEU A 84 -22.88 10.17 0.98
C LEU A 84 -24.33 9.66 0.87
N SER A 85 -24.72 8.73 1.73
CA SER A 85 -26.08 8.16 1.76
C SER A 85 -27.05 8.96 2.63
N GLY A 86 -26.62 10.09 3.19
CA GLY A 86 -27.42 10.87 4.15
C GLY A 86 -27.68 10.15 5.48
N LYS A 87 -26.89 9.11 5.78
CA LYS A 87 -26.92 8.39 7.06
C LYS A 87 -25.90 9.00 8.01
N GLU A 88 -26.15 8.86 9.31
CA GLU A 88 -25.23 9.32 10.34
C GLU A 88 -23.87 8.62 10.23
N SER A 89 -22.83 9.44 10.14
CA SER A 89 -21.44 9.03 10.32
C SER A 89 -21.15 8.59 11.76
N PHE A 90 -20.12 7.79 11.94
CA PHE A 90 -19.52 7.46 13.23
C PHE A 90 -19.20 8.73 14.03
N GLY A 91 -18.68 9.77 13.38
CA GLY A 91 -18.41 11.06 14.02
C GLY A 91 -19.68 11.74 14.56
N GLU A 92 -20.75 11.77 13.77
CA GLU A 92 -22.05 12.33 14.19
C GLU A 92 -22.65 11.50 15.35
N LYS A 93 -22.56 10.17 15.30
CA LYS A 93 -22.99 9.28 16.40
C LYS A 93 -22.19 9.46 17.67
N TRP A 94 -20.86 9.58 17.56
CA TRP A 94 -19.96 9.73 18.69
C TRP A 94 -20.10 11.08 19.39
N THR A 95 -20.29 12.14 18.62
CA THR A 95 -20.44 13.51 19.14
C THR A 95 -21.87 13.85 19.54
N GLY A 96 -22.84 12.99 19.23
CA GLY A 96 -24.26 13.29 19.39
C GLY A 96 -24.76 14.42 18.49
N ASN A 97 -23.96 14.84 17.51
CA ASN A 97 -24.30 15.89 16.55
C ASN A 97 -24.99 15.28 15.32
N VAL A 98 -26.10 14.60 15.56
CA VAL A 98 -26.90 13.95 14.52
C VAL A 98 -27.77 15.00 13.83
N ARG A 99 -27.74 15.04 12.50
CA ARG A 99 -28.63 15.90 11.72
C ARG A 99 -30.06 15.42 11.98
N ASN A 100 -30.87 16.23 12.65
CA ASN A 100 -32.31 16.00 12.72
C ASN A 100 -32.86 16.06 11.28
N VAL A 101 -33.13 14.90 10.69
CA VAL A 101 -33.94 14.79 9.47
C VAL A 101 -35.38 14.58 9.89
#